data_AF-A0ABD4KV52-F1
#
_entry.id   AF-A0ABD4KV52-F1
#
_cell.length_a   1.000
_cell.length_b   1.000
_cell.length_c   1.000
_cell.angle_alpha   90.00
_cell.angle_beta   90.00
_cell.angle_gamma   90.00
#
_symmetry.space_group_name_H-M   'P 1'
#
loop_
_entity.id
_entity.type
_entity.pdbx_description
1 polymer ?
#
loop_
_entity_poly.entity_id
_entity_poly.type
_entity_poly.pdbx_seq_one_letter_code
_entity_poly.pdbx_strand_id
1 'polypeptide(L)'
;LKQSLFLKQVIDVCAFLDEFNVFRALAKDNERVKNLCKLVKPALKRIEGVKGLRRYRNALAAHNFRHDSKKEDVVLISDYSKHPDCPNSIAEMFFLSSLCITIIEAISSEFSSELKQALECYFSRLEDDRDDPLRGIKTLREAYDEVEKYRIKLDLKPKFIENEFTEFN
;
A
#
# COMPACT_ATOMS: atom_id res chain seq x y z
N LEU A 1 0.92 4.85 -14.43
CA LEU A 1 0.93 3.61 -13.62
C LEU A 1 2.22 3.42 -12.83
N LYS A 2 3.41 3.33 -13.47
CA LYS A 2 4.69 3.04 -12.77
C LYS A 2 4.97 3.92 -11.53
N GLN A 3 4.80 5.24 -11.66
CA GLN A 3 5.01 6.16 -10.53
C GLN A 3 3.95 5.99 -9.43
N SER A 4 2.69 5.78 -9.79
CA SER A 4 1.61 5.54 -8.82
C SER A 4 1.81 4.25 -8.04
N LEU A 5 2.28 3.19 -8.71
CA LEU A 5 2.64 1.92 -8.06
C LEU A 5 3.80 2.12 -7.08
N PHE A 6 4.86 2.81 -7.49
CA PHE A 6 5.99 3.12 -6.62
C PHE A 6 5.57 3.86 -5.35
N LEU A 7 4.75 4.91 -5.49
CA LEU A 7 4.27 5.70 -4.36
C LEU A 7 3.36 4.87 -3.43
N LYS A 8 2.52 4.01 -4.00
CA LYS A 8 1.69 3.07 -3.21
C LYS A 8 2.55 2.09 -2.42
N GLN A 9 3.63 1.57 -3.00
CA GLN A 9 4.55 0.68 -2.29
C GLN A 9 5.22 1.38 -1.09
N VAL A 10 5.55 2.67 -1.18
CA VAL A 10 6.09 3.43 -0.03
C VAL A 10 5.08 3.46 1.12
N ILE A 11 3.80 3.69 0.81
CA ILE A 11 2.70 3.67 1.78
C ILE A 11 2.58 2.27 2.40
N ASP A 12 2.59 1.22 1.58
CA ASP A 12 2.39 -0.17 2.02
C ASP A 12 3.52 -0.68 2.92
N VAL A 13 4.78 -0.38 2.59
CA VAL A 13 5.91 -0.76 3.46
C VAL A 13 5.81 -0.04 4.80
N CYS A 14 5.42 1.23 4.83
CA CYS A 14 5.21 1.94 6.09
C CYS A 14 4.04 1.38 6.90
N ALA A 15 2.91 1.08 6.26
CA ALA A 15 1.75 0.49 6.90
C ALA A 15 2.11 -0.88 7.50
N PHE A 16 2.83 -1.71 6.75
CA PHE A 16 3.36 -2.98 7.25
C PHE A 16 4.22 -2.80 8.50
N LEU A 17 5.15 -1.83 8.53
CA LEU A 17 5.97 -1.57 9.71
C LEU A 17 5.14 -1.14 10.92
N ASP A 18 4.07 -0.36 10.70
CA ASP A 18 3.17 0.07 11.76
C ASP A 18 2.38 -1.13 12.33
N GLU A 19 1.81 -1.99 11.48
CA GLU A 19 1.13 -3.22 11.90
C GLU A 19 2.09 -4.22 12.57
N PHE A 20 3.30 -4.38 12.02
CA PHE A 20 4.30 -5.29 12.59
C PHE A 20 4.76 -4.83 13.98
N ASN A 21 4.78 -3.53 14.26
CA ASN A 21 5.06 -3.03 15.61
C ASN A 21 3.99 -3.46 16.62
N VAL A 22 2.72 -3.44 16.22
CA VAL A 22 1.60 -3.95 17.04
C VAL A 22 1.76 -5.45 17.27
N PHE A 23 2.02 -6.22 16.21
CA PHE A 23 2.30 -7.65 16.31
C PHE A 23 3.48 -7.95 17.25
N ARG A 24 4.59 -7.22 17.12
CA ARG A 24 5.79 -7.37 17.96
C ARG A 24 5.51 -7.09 19.43
N ALA A 25 4.56 -6.23 19.77
CA ALA A 25 4.20 -5.97 21.16
C ALA A 25 3.66 -7.22 21.89
N LEU A 26 3.04 -8.14 21.14
CA LEU A 26 2.54 -9.42 21.67
C LEU A 26 3.67 -10.37 22.10
N ALA A 27 4.92 -10.12 21.68
CA ALA A 27 6.09 -10.91 22.08
C ALA A 27 6.36 -10.88 23.59
N LYS A 28 5.78 -9.92 24.33
CA LYS A 28 5.88 -9.84 25.78
C LYS A 28 5.30 -11.08 26.46
N ASP A 29 4.15 -11.54 25.96
CA ASP A 29 3.34 -12.59 26.58
C ASP A 29 3.25 -13.87 25.71
N ASN A 30 3.86 -13.86 24.52
CA ASN A 30 3.82 -14.97 23.58
C ASN A 30 5.23 -15.35 23.05
N GLU A 31 5.74 -16.50 23.49
CA GLU A 31 7.06 -17.01 23.09
C GLU A 31 7.16 -17.37 21.60
N ARG A 32 6.08 -17.80 20.94
CA ARG A 32 6.07 -18.05 19.48
C ARG A 32 6.29 -16.75 18.72
N VAL A 33 5.57 -15.69 19.10
CA VAL A 33 5.76 -14.34 18.53
C VAL A 33 7.18 -13.84 18.77
N LYS A 34 7.73 -14.04 19.98
CA LYS A 34 9.09 -13.63 20.33
C LYS A 34 10.15 -14.37 19.49
N ASN A 35 10.00 -15.67 19.29
CA ASN A 35 10.91 -16.46 18.46
C ASN A 35 10.82 -16.06 16.99
N LEU A 36 9.61 -15.85 16.47
CA LEU A 36 9.41 -15.35 15.13
C LEU A 36 10.04 -13.96 14.93
N CYS A 37 9.87 -13.04 15.88
CA CYS A 37 10.49 -11.72 15.85
C CYS A 37 12.03 -11.80 15.80
N LYS A 38 12.65 -12.78 16.47
CA LYS A 38 14.10 -13.02 16.36
C LYS A 38 14.48 -13.52 14.97
N LEU A 39 13.70 -14.45 14.41
CA LEU A 39 13.92 -15.04 13.09
C LEU A 39 13.89 -13.97 11.99
N VAL A 40 12.89 -13.10 12.00
CA VAL A 40 12.68 -12.08 10.95
C VAL A 40 13.49 -10.80 11.17
N LYS A 41 14.18 -10.67 12.30
CA LYS A 41 14.98 -9.50 12.67
C LYS A 41 15.96 -9.04 11.57
N PRO A 42 16.67 -9.92 10.84
CA PRO A 42 17.59 -9.49 9.79
C PRO A 42 16.86 -8.77 8.64
N ALA A 43 15.71 -9.29 8.20
CA ALA A 43 14.90 -8.66 7.17
C ALA A 43 14.32 -7.33 7.66
N LEU A 44 13.76 -7.31 8.87
CA LEU A 44 13.20 -6.09 9.46
C LEU A 44 14.24 -4.97 9.56
N LYS A 45 15.46 -5.28 9.99
CA LYS A 45 16.57 -4.31 10.05
C LYS A 45 16.92 -3.69 8.70
N ARG A 46 16.77 -4.45 7.59
CA ARG A 46 17.01 -3.92 6.25
C ARG A 46 15.95 -2.88 5.87
N ILE A 47 14.69 -3.15 6.22
CA ILE A 47 13.58 -2.21 5.97
C ILE A 47 13.74 -0.98 6.87
N GLU A 48 13.96 -1.16 8.17
CA GLU A 48 14.13 -0.07 9.15
C GLU A 48 15.40 0.77 8.89
N GLY A 49 16.37 0.24 8.15
CA GLY A 49 17.56 0.97 7.71
C GLY A 49 17.25 2.14 6.77
N VAL A 50 16.08 2.14 6.12
CA VAL A 50 15.63 3.20 5.21
C VAL A 50 14.97 4.32 5.99
N LYS A 51 15.79 5.20 6.59
CA LYS A 51 15.34 6.25 7.53
C LYS A 51 14.31 7.22 6.94
N GLY A 52 14.38 7.48 5.64
CA GLY A 52 13.52 8.43 4.95
C GLY A 52 12.13 7.89 4.60
N LEU A 53 11.85 6.60 4.83
CA LEU A 53 10.60 5.95 4.40
C LEU A 53 9.35 6.62 4.99
N ARG A 54 9.33 6.83 6.33
CA ARG A 54 8.21 7.48 7.02
C ARG A 54 8.03 8.94 6.61
N ARG A 55 9.15 9.66 6.44
CA ARG A 55 9.13 11.06 5.98
C ARG A 55 8.57 11.15 4.56
N TYR A 56 8.93 10.20 3.69
CA TYR A 56 8.40 10.11 2.34
C TYR A 56 6.90 9.81 2.35
N ARG A 57 6.44 8.78 3.07
CA ARG A 57 5.00 8.53 3.25
C ARG A 57 4.26 9.76 3.76
N ASN A 58 4.80 10.45 4.78
CA ASN A 58 4.16 11.63 5.34
C ASN A 58 4.03 12.75 4.30
N ALA A 59 5.03 12.97 3.45
CA ALA A 59 4.93 13.92 2.34
C ALA A 59 3.88 13.53 1.30
N LEU A 60 3.65 12.22 1.09
CA LEU A 60 2.58 11.72 0.20
C LEU A 60 1.19 11.85 0.83
N ALA A 61 1.07 11.62 2.13
CA ALA A 61 -0.19 11.68 2.88
C ALA A 61 -0.58 13.10 3.29
N ALA A 62 0.40 13.99 3.47
CA ALA A 62 0.20 15.42 3.66
C ALA A 62 -0.34 16.00 2.36
N HIS A 63 -1.66 15.92 2.22
CA HIS A 63 -2.42 16.60 1.20
C HIS A 63 -1.92 18.03 1.05
N ASN A 64 -1.44 18.35 -0.16
CA ASN A 64 -1.07 19.66 -0.70
C ASN A 64 0.40 19.91 -0.97
N PHE A 65 1.32 18.93 -0.87
CA PHE A 65 2.72 19.21 -1.12
C PHE A 65 3.18 20.39 -0.22
N ARG A 66 2.86 20.44 1.07
CA ARG A 66 3.20 21.60 1.92
C ARG A 66 4.19 21.20 2.99
N HIS A 67 5.13 22.08 3.30
CA HIS A 67 6.08 21.86 4.38
C HIS A 67 5.45 22.24 5.73
N ASP A 68 5.58 21.37 6.74
CA ASP A 68 5.03 21.62 8.10
C ASP A 68 5.49 22.96 8.72
N SER A 69 6.69 23.43 8.38
CA SER A 69 7.27 24.68 8.88
C SER A 69 7.00 25.90 7.98
N LYS A 70 6.56 25.68 6.73
CA LYS A 70 6.32 26.73 5.73
C LYS A 70 5.13 26.36 4.84
N LYS A 71 3.94 26.83 5.23
CA LYS A 71 2.66 26.51 4.57
C LYS A 71 2.55 27.00 3.12
N GLU A 72 3.47 27.84 2.65
CA GLU A 72 3.52 28.36 1.28
C GLU A 72 4.47 27.57 0.35
N ASP A 73 5.36 26.74 0.89
CA ASP A 73 6.33 26.00 0.09
C ASP A 73 5.75 24.69 -0.43
N VAL A 74 5.83 24.51 -1.75
CA VAL A 74 5.45 23.28 -2.44
C VAL A 74 6.55 22.22 -2.28
N VAL A 75 6.26 21.14 -1.59
CA VAL A 75 7.11 19.96 -1.39
C VAL A 75 7.07 19.10 -2.64
N LEU A 76 8.14 19.08 -3.42
CA LEU A 76 8.18 18.22 -4.61
C LEU A 76 8.47 16.78 -4.17
N ILE A 77 7.65 15.83 -4.64
CA ILE A 77 7.91 14.39 -4.46
C ILE A 77 9.32 14.02 -4.97
N SER A 78 9.83 14.75 -5.97
CA SER A 78 11.20 14.57 -6.48
C SER A 78 12.29 14.85 -5.45
N ASP A 79 12.02 15.66 -4.43
CA ASP A 79 13.00 15.97 -3.38
C ASP A 79 13.24 14.74 -2.50
N TYR A 80 12.23 13.89 -2.36
CA TYR A 80 12.32 12.62 -1.66
C TYR A 80 12.98 11.56 -2.53
N SER A 81 12.59 11.43 -3.80
CA SER A 81 13.23 10.45 -4.70
C SER A 81 14.71 10.76 -4.96
N LYS A 82 15.19 11.97 -4.68
CA LYS A 82 16.60 12.35 -4.79
C LYS A 82 17.35 12.32 -3.46
N HIS A 83 16.65 12.14 -2.35
CA HIS A 83 17.25 12.14 -1.02
C HIS A 83 17.92 10.78 -0.73
N PRO A 84 19.17 10.73 -0.23
CA PRO A 84 19.89 9.47 -0.02
C PRO A 84 19.24 8.54 1.00
N ASP A 85 18.55 9.08 2.01
CA ASP A 85 17.80 8.27 3.00
C ASP A 85 16.45 7.72 2.51
N CYS A 86 15.98 8.12 1.33
CA CYS A 86 14.67 7.73 0.79
C CYS A 86 14.87 6.74 -0.35
N PRO A 87 13.94 5.79 -0.52
CA PRO A 87 14.00 4.89 -1.65
C PRO A 87 13.90 5.68 -2.95
N ASN A 88 14.83 5.44 -3.87
CA ASN A 88 15.00 6.23 -5.09
C ASN A 88 14.89 5.39 -6.37
N SER A 89 14.75 4.08 -6.25
CA SER A 89 14.63 3.17 -7.38
C SER A 89 13.49 2.17 -7.22
N ILE A 90 12.89 1.78 -8.34
CA ILE A 90 11.84 0.74 -8.36
C ILE A 90 12.39 -0.58 -7.81
N ALA A 91 13.65 -0.91 -8.10
CA ALA A 91 14.30 -2.12 -7.61
C ALA A 91 14.42 -2.14 -6.08
N GLU A 92 14.76 -1.01 -5.46
CA GLU A 92 14.80 -0.88 -4.01
C GLU A 92 13.40 -1.01 -3.40
N MET A 93 12.38 -0.36 -3.97
CA MET A 93 11.01 -0.52 -3.49
C MET A 93 10.50 -1.95 -3.64
N PHE A 94 10.81 -2.60 -4.76
CA PHE A 94 10.49 -4.02 -4.95
C PHE A 94 11.17 -4.88 -3.88
N PHE A 95 12.47 -4.68 -3.63
CA PHE A 95 13.21 -5.39 -2.60
C PHE A 95 12.58 -5.20 -1.20
N LEU A 96 12.24 -3.97 -0.81
CA LEU A 96 11.58 -3.69 0.47
C LEU A 96 10.21 -4.37 0.57
N SER A 97 9.39 -4.30 -0.48
CA SER A 97 8.10 -4.99 -0.54
C SER A 97 8.27 -6.52 -0.43
N SER A 98 9.26 -7.09 -1.11
CA SER A 98 9.57 -8.53 -1.01
C SER A 98 9.96 -8.92 0.41
N LEU A 99 10.75 -8.11 1.12
CA LEU A 99 11.06 -8.38 2.53
C LEU A 99 9.80 -8.36 3.40
N CYS A 100 8.87 -7.42 3.19
CA CYS A 100 7.58 -7.44 3.90
C CYS A 100 6.83 -8.75 3.64
N ILE A 101 6.73 -9.17 2.37
CA ILE A 101 6.06 -10.42 1.98
C ILE A 101 6.73 -11.63 2.66
N THR A 102 8.06 -11.72 2.64
CA THR A 102 8.78 -12.81 3.31
C THR A 102 8.49 -12.87 4.81
N ILE A 103 8.36 -11.71 5.48
CA ILE A 103 7.99 -11.67 6.90
C ILE A 103 6.53 -12.14 7.09
N ILE A 104 5.61 -11.73 6.22
CA ILE A 104 4.21 -12.16 6.24
C ILE A 104 4.11 -13.68 6.04
N GLU A 105 4.89 -14.25 5.12
CA GLU A 105 4.96 -15.71 4.90
C GLU A 105 5.49 -16.43 6.13
N ALA A 106 6.52 -15.89 6.81
CA ALA A 106 7.03 -16.46 8.04
C ALA A 106 5.99 -16.43 9.18
N ILE A 107 5.24 -15.32 9.32
CA ILE A 107 4.09 -15.24 10.23
C ILE A 107 3.04 -16.27 9.85
N SER A 108 2.73 -16.39 8.57
CA SER A 108 1.68 -17.27 8.08
C SER A 108 1.99 -18.75 8.26
N SER A 109 3.26 -19.11 8.11
CA SER A 109 3.73 -20.46 8.38
C SER A 109 3.67 -20.80 9.87
N GLU A 110 4.07 -19.87 10.75
CA GLU A 110 4.08 -20.09 12.20
C GLU A 110 2.66 -20.13 12.79
N PHE A 111 1.76 -19.28 12.31
CA PHE A 111 0.41 -19.08 12.86
C PHE A 111 -0.70 -19.54 11.91
N SER A 112 -0.44 -20.57 11.10
CA SER A 112 -1.36 -21.02 10.05
C SER A 112 -2.75 -21.39 10.57
N SER A 113 -2.83 -22.04 11.74
CA SER A 113 -4.10 -22.38 12.40
C SER A 113 -4.89 -21.15 12.85
N GLU A 114 -4.22 -20.21 13.49
CA GLU A 114 -4.81 -18.98 14.03
C GLU A 114 -5.28 -18.07 12.89
N LEU A 115 -4.51 -18.00 11.81
CA LEU A 115 -4.92 -17.26 10.61
C LEU A 115 -6.14 -17.88 9.95
N LYS A 116 -6.19 -19.22 9.86
CA LYS A 116 -7.38 -19.90 9.33
C LYS A 116 -8.62 -19.59 10.19
N GLN A 117 -8.49 -19.68 11.52
CA GLN A 117 -9.57 -19.34 12.43
C GLN A 117 -9.99 -17.87 12.33
N ALA A 118 -9.02 -16.95 12.26
CA ALA A 118 -9.29 -15.52 12.11
C ALA A 118 -10.02 -15.22 10.78
N LEU A 119 -9.64 -15.91 9.71
CA LEU A 119 -10.28 -15.80 8.40
C LEU A 119 -11.73 -16.32 8.43
N GLU A 120 -11.98 -17.48 9.04
CA GLU A 120 -13.33 -18.01 9.25
C GLU A 120 -14.19 -17.04 10.08
N CYS A 121 -13.61 -16.47 11.16
CA CYS A 121 -14.28 -15.46 11.97
C CYS A 121 -14.60 -14.19 11.18
N TYR A 122 -13.66 -13.72 10.36
CA TYR A 122 -13.86 -12.56 9.50
C TYR A 122 -15.02 -12.79 8.52
N PHE A 123 -15.02 -13.91 7.79
CA PHE A 123 -16.10 -14.25 6.87
C PHE A 123 -17.45 -14.45 7.57
N SER A 124 -17.46 -15.00 8.79
CA SER A 124 -18.71 -15.14 9.56
C SER A 124 -19.31 -13.81 10.03
N ARG A 125 -18.51 -12.74 10.05
CA ARG A 125 -18.88 -11.39 10.51
C ARG A 125 -19.06 -10.39 9.38
N LEU A 126 -18.65 -10.75 8.17
CA LEU A 126 -19.01 -9.99 7.00
C LEU A 126 -20.52 -10.13 6.84
N GLU A 127 -21.22 -9.00 6.95
CA GLU A 127 -22.59 -8.93 6.48
C GLU A 127 -22.58 -9.27 5.00
N ASP A 128 -23.56 -10.06 4.58
CA ASP A 128 -23.74 -10.41 3.19
C ASP A 128 -24.33 -9.20 2.46
N ASP A 129 -23.45 -8.29 2.05
CA ASP A 129 -23.79 -7.08 1.29
C ASP A 129 -24.05 -7.37 -0.20
N ARG A 130 -24.15 -8.65 -0.60
CA ARG A 130 -24.50 -9.05 -1.98
C ARG A 130 -25.83 -8.47 -2.45
N ASP A 131 -26.76 -8.26 -1.52
CA ASP A 131 -28.08 -7.70 -1.80
C ASP A 131 -28.13 -6.16 -1.62
N ASP A 132 -27.07 -5.55 -1.08
CA ASP A 132 -26.98 -4.11 -0.97
C ASP A 132 -26.68 -3.50 -2.35
N PRO A 133 -27.42 -2.45 -2.75
CA PRO A 133 -27.20 -1.81 -4.04
C PRO A 133 -25.81 -1.18 -4.07
N LEU A 134 -24.95 -1.64 -4.98
CA LEU A 134 -23.64 -1.02 -5.25
C LEU A 134 -23.81 0.50 -5.46
N ARG A 135 -23.08 1.29 -4.68
CA ARG A 135 -23.09 2.75 -4.79
C ARG A 135 -22.12 3.20 -5.89
N GLY A 136 -22.60 4.07 -6.79
CA GLY A 136 -21.75 4.74 -7.79
C GLY A 136 -21.56 3.94 -9.07
N ILE A 137 -20.33 3.89 -9.57
CA ILE A 137 -19.94 3.19 -10.81
C ILE A 137 -19.91 1.69 -10.53
N LYS A 138 -20.75 0.93 -11.23
CA LYS A 138 -21.03 -0.50 -10.97
C LYS A 138 -20.29 -1.42 -11.91
N THR A 139 -19.88 -0.93 -13.08
CA THR A 139 -19.17 -1.73 -14.08
C THR A 139 -17.90 -1.02 -14.54
N LEU A 140 -16.95 -1.81 -15.05
CA LEU A 140 -15.75 -1.25 -15.69
C LEU A 140 -16.13 -0.34 -16.86
N ARG A 141 -17.18 -0.70 -17.61
CA ARG A 141 -17.67 0.13 -18.71
C ARG A 141 -18.16 1.49 -18.22
N GLU A 142 -19.01 1.50 -17.20
CA GLU A 142 -19.46 2.74 -16.56
C GLU A 142 -18.27 3.57 -16.04
N ALA A 143 -17.21 2.91 -15.53
CA ALA A 143 -16.01 3.60 -15.07
C ALA A 143 -15.30 4.33 -16.21
N TYR A 144 -15.10 3.65 -17.33
CA TYR A 144 -14.45 4.23 -18.50
C TYR A 144 -15.28 5.38 -19.08
N ASP A 145 -16.58 5.17 -19.27
CA ASP A 145 -17.48 6.20 -19.82
C ASP A 145 -17.51 7.45 -18.94
N GLU A 146 -17.59 7.30 -17.61
CA GLU A 146 -17.54 8.42 -16.68
C GLU A 146 -16.19 9.15 -16.72
N VAL A 147 -15.07 8.42 -16.77
CA VAL A 147 -13.74 9.03 -16.91
C VAL A 147 -13.64 9.85 -18.19
N GLU A 148 -14.17 9.36 -19.31
CA GLU A 148 -14.13 10.09 -20.58
C GLU A 148 -14.95 11.38 -20.55
N LYS A 149 -16.12 11.39 -19.90
CA LYS A 149 -16.89 12.62 -19.68
C LYS A 149 -16.06 13.68 -18.96
N TYR A 150 -15.28 13.32 -17.94
CA TYR A 150 -14.40 14.25 -17.24
C TYR A 150 -13.20 14.68 -18.09
N ARG A 151 -12.63 13.79 -18.89
CA ARG A 151 -11.52 14.14 -19.81
C ARG A 151 -11.96 15.18 -20.83
N ILE A 152 -13.12 14.99 -21.45
CA ILE A 152 -13.70 15.95 -22.39
C ILE A 152 -13.96 17.30 -21.70
N LYS A 153 -14.51 17.29 -20.47
CA LYS A 153 -14.70 18.53 -19.67
C LYS A 153 -13.40 19.27 -19.36
N LEU A 154 -12.26 18.59 -19.38
CA LEU A 154 -10.92 19.15 -19.14
C LEU A 154 -10.19 19.45 -20.46
N ASP A 155 -10.88 19.46 -21.60
CA ASP A 155 -10.31 19.62 -22.95
C ASP A 155 -9.20 18.59 -23.27
N LEU A 156 -9.26 17.41 -22.66
CA LEU A 156 -8.35 16.30 -22.92
C LEU A 156 -8.96 15.35 -23.97
N LYS A 157 -8.12 14.85 -24.88
CA LYS A 157 -8.53 13.82 -25.83
C LYS A 157 -9.01 12.56 -25.10
N PRO A 158 -10.06 11.89 -25.62
CA PRO A 158 -10.48 10.64 -25.06
C PRO A 158 -9.35 9.62 -25.03
N LYS A 159 -9.24 8.88 -23.93
CA LYS A 159 -8.17 7.89 -23.75
C LYS A 159 -8.63 6.49 -24.11
N PHE A 160 -9.90 6.19 -23.89
CA PHE A 160 -10.52 4.92 -24.24
C PHE A 160 -11.45 5.11 -25.43
N ILE A 161 -11.25 4.37 -26.53
CA ILE A 161 -12.09 4.44 -27.74
C ILE A 161 -13.01 3.22 -27.77
N GLU A 162 -14.25 3.40 -28.23
CA GLU A 162 -15.32 2.39 -28.28
C GLU A 162 -14.92 1.03 -28.92
N ASN A 163 -13.90 1.02 -29.80
CA ASN A 163 -13.42 -0.18 -30.51
C ASN A 163 -12.36 -1.03 -29.78
N GLU A 164 -11.75 -0.56 -28.69
CA GLU A 164 -10.80 -1.38 -27.89
C GLU A 164 -11.53 -2.36 -26.94
N PHE A 165 -12.86 -2.34 -26.95
CA PHE A 165 -13.71 -3.05 -25.97
C PHE A 165 -14.28 -4.38 -26.45
N THR A 166 -14.13 -4.75 -27.72
CA THR A 166 -14.55 -6.07 -28.24
C THR A 166 -13.56 -7.20 -27.93
N GLU A 167 -12.32 -6.89 -27.55
CA GLU A 167 -11.29 -7.92 -27.32
C GLU A 167 -11.31 -8.53 -25.90
N PHE A 168 -12.12 -8.01 -24.98
CA PHE A 168 -12.14 -8.46 -23.57
C PHE A 168 -13.44 -9.13 -23.11
N ASN A 169 -14.36 -9.47 -24.04
CA ASN A 169 -15.55 -10.28 -23.77
C ASN A 169 -15.41 -11.70 -24.33
#